data_AF-A0A9D7RMW3-F1
#
_entry.id   AF-A0A9D7RMW3-F1
#
_cell.length_a   1.000
_cell.length_b   1.000
_cell.length_c   1.000
_cell.angle_alpha   90.00
_cell.angle_beta   90.00
_cell.angle_gamma   90.00
#
_symmetry.space_group_name_H-M   'P 1'
#
loop_
_entity.id
_entity.type
_entity.pdbx_description
1 polymer ?
#
loop_
_entity_poly.entity_id
_entity_poly.type
_entity_poly.pdbx_seq_one_letter_code
_entity_poly.pdbx_strand_id
1 'polypeptide(L)'
;MSRRESVAVDLTPIQSKQALHAALKDALDFPDWYGMNWDAFWDAITGVVDMPKRLKLSGWPGFQARLPREAHQLKSALDEMSEKYPKSAAMVIYE
;
A
#
# COMPACT_ATOMS: atom_id res chain seq x y z
N MET A 1 9.87 -14.77 -10.05
CA MET A 1 9.09 -14.87 -8.80
C MET A 1 7.62 -14.92 -9.17
N SER A 2 6.80 -15.73 -8.51
CA SER A 2 5.36 -15.78 -8.79
C SER A 2 4.63 -14.70 -8.02
N ARG A 3 3.74 -13.96 -8.68
CA ARG A 3 2.86 -12.97 -8.06
C ARG A 3 2.14 -13.54 -6.83
N ARG A 4 2.22 -12.84 -5.70
CA ARG A 4 1.57 -13.25 -4.45
C ARG A 4 0.04 -13.23 -4.59
N GLU A 5 -0.64 -14.22 -4.05
CA GLU A 5 -2.11 -14.32 -4.13
C GLU A 5 -2.83 -13.27 -3.26
N SER A 6 -2.34 -13.04 -2.05
CA SER A 6 -2.95 -12.11 -1.11
C SER A 6 -1.92 -11.61 -0.10
N VAL A 7 -1.98 -10.32 0.21
CA VAL A 7 -1.25 -9.68 1.31
C VAL A 7 -2.26 -8.93 2.17
N ALA A 8 -2.05 -8.92 3.49
CA ALA A 8 -2.85 -8.16 4.43
C ALA A 8 -1.96 -7.19 5.22
N VAL A 9 -2.45 -5.99 5.46
CA VAL A 9 -1.79 -4.96 6.27
C VAL A 9 -2.78 -4.51 7.34
N ASP A 10 -2.40 -4.67 8.61
CA ASP A 10 -3.16 -4.13 9.73
C ASP A 10 -2.78 -2.66 9.96
N LEU A 11 -3.75 -1.76 9.75
CA LEU A 11 -3.60 -0.32 9.92
C LEU A 11 -3.99 0.14 11.33
N THR A 12 -4.53 -0.74 12.17
CA THR A 12 -4.93 -0.44 13.54
C THR A 12 -3.80 0.16 14.40
N PRO A 13 -2.55 -0.34 14.37
CA PRO A 13 -1.47 0.23 15.17
C PRO A 13 -0.83 1.47 14.55
N ILE A 14 -1.18 1.85 13.31
CA ILE A 14 -0.49 2.91 12.57
C ILE A 14 -0.88 4.29 13.11
N GLN A 15 0.11 5.04 13.60
CA GLN A 15 -0.08 6.36 14.19
C GLN A 15 0.69 7.48 13.48
N SER A 16 1.51 7.15 12.47
CA SER A 16 2.27 8.14 11.72
C SER A 16 2.50 7.71 10.27
N LYS A 17 2.84 8.67 9.42
CA LYS A 17 3.27 8.42 8.04
C LYS A 17 4.49 7.49 7.97
N GLN A 18 5.48 7.64 8.84
CA GLN A 18 6.64 6.74 8.84
C GLN A 18 6.24 5.30 9.19
N ALA A 19 5.39 5.12 10.21
CA ALA A 19 4.90 3.79 10.59
C ALA A 19 4.10 3.13 9.45
N LEU A 20 3.31 3.91 8.72
CA LEU A 20 2.58 3.45 7.54
C LEU A 20 3.54 2.93 6.47
N HIS A 21 4.53 3.73 6.08
CA HIS A 21 5.49 3.36 5.05
C HIS A 21 6.34 2.14 5.45
N ALA A 22 6.68 2.01 6.73
CA ALA A 22 7.37 0.82 7.25
C ALA A 22 6.49 -0.44 7.13
N ALA A 23 5.22 -0.38 7.56
CA ALA A 23 4.29 -1.49 7.46
C ALA A 23 4.04 -1.91 6.00
N LEU A 24 3.93 -0.93 5.09
CA LEU A 24 3.79 -1.20 3.66
C LEU A 24 5.06 -1.81 3.06
N LYS A 25 6.24 -1.29 3.42
CA LYS A 25 7.54 -1.85 3.00
C LYS A 25 7.62 -3.32 3.35
N ASP A 26 7.37 -3.65 4.62
CA ASP A 26 7.51 -5.01 5.13
C ASP A 26 6.45 -5.95 4.51
N ALA A 27 5.18 -5.53 4.45
CA ALA A 27 4.12 -6.36 3.91
C ALA A 27 4.24 -6.59 2.40
N LEU A 28 4.72 -5.59 1.65
CA LEU A 28 4.84 -5.66 0.20
C LEU A 28 6.24 -6.05 -0.28
N ASP A 29 7.17 -6.38 0.62
CA ASP A 29 8.55 -6.74 0.30
C ASP A 29 9.27 -5.66 -0.54
N PHE A 30 9.07 -4.38 -0.19
CA PHE A 30 9.78 -3.29 -0.85
C PHE A 30 11.28 -3.34 -0.50
N PRO A 31 12.17 -2.91 -1.41
CA PRO A 31 13.61 -2.99 -1.20
C PRO A 31 14.11 -2.04 -0.10
N ASP A 32 15.33 -2.28 0.38
CA ASP A 32 15.91 -1.51 1.48
C ASP A 32 16.15 -0.03 1.17
N TRP A 33 16.33 0.31 -0.10
CA TRP A 33 16.46 1.69 -0.57
C TRP A 33 15.11 2.43 -0.71
N TYR A 34 14.01 1.84 -0.24
CA TYR A 34 12.70 2.47 -0.23
C TYR A 34 12.69 3.78 0.59
N GLY A 35 12.40 4.90 -0.08
CA GLY A 35 12.53 6.26 0.48
C GLY A 35 11.46 6.70 1.50
N MET A 36 10.55 5.82 1.93
CA MET A 36 9.53 6.08 2.97
C MET A 36 8.67 7.34 2.72
N ASN A 37 8.34 7.61 1.46
CA ASN A 37 7.50 8.73 1.03
C ASN A 37 6.56 8.30 -0.11
N TRP A 38 5.66 9.20 -0.53
CA TRP A 38 4.60 8.88 -1.51
C TRP A 38 5.14 8.70 -2.94
N ASP A 39 6.15 9.47 -3.33
CA ASP A 39 6.80 9.32 -4.63
C ASP A 39 7.50 7.96 -4.71
N ALA A 40 8.25 7.60 -3.67
CA ALA A 40 8.88 6.28 -3.55
C ALA A 40 7.84 5.15 -3.49
N PHE A 41 6.68 5.38 -2.85
CA PHE A 41 5.59 4.40 -2.84
C PHE A 41 5.05 4.14 -4.24
N TRP A 42 4.81 5.20 -5.01
CA TRP A 42 4.36 5.10 -6.38
C TRP A 42 5.35 4.35 -7.26
N ASP A 43 6.65 4.72 -7.19
CA ASP A 43 7.71 4.03 -7.92
C ASP A 43 7.76 2.54 -7.55
N ALA A 44 7.62 2.23 -6.24
CA ALA A 44 7.67 0.86 -5.76
C ALA A 44 6.55 -0.02 -6.34
N ILE A 45 5.30 0.42 -6.22
CA ILE A 45 4.15 -0.37 -6.65
C ILE A 45 4.02 -0.48 -8.18
N THR A 46 4.59 0.45 -8.94
CA THR A 46 4.49 0.47 -10.41
C THR A 46 5.69 -0.14 -11.14
N GLY A 47 6.88 -0.12 -10.54
CA GLY A 47 8.11 -0.49 -11.24
C GLY A 47 9.08 -1.40 -10.49
N VAL A 48 8.87 -1.63 -9.19
CA VAL A 48 9.87 -2.33 -8.36
C VAL A 48 9.37 -3.66 -7.84
N VAL A 49 8.14 -3.71 -7.32
CA VAL A 49 7.58 -4.94 -6.77
C VAL A 49 6.45 -5.49 -7.62
N ASP A 50 6.30 -6.82 -7.59
CA ASP A 50 5.12 -7.48 -8.13
C ASP A 50 4.00 -7.40 -7.10
N MET A 51 3.04 -6.50 -7.34
CA MET A 51 1.91 -6.29 -6.46
C MET A 51 1.07 -7.57 -6.35
N PRO A 52 0.57 -7.91 -5.15
CA PRO A 52 -0.23 -9.10 -4.97
C PRO A 52 -1.53 -9.03 -5.80
N LYS A 53 -2.20 -10.16 -6.00
CA LYS A 53 -3.54 -10.16 -6.61
C LYS A 53 -4.58 -9.48 -5.71
N ARG A 54 -4.43 -9.63 -4.39
CA ARG A 54 -5.31 -9.03 -3.38
C ARG A 54 -4.49 -8.31 -2.31
N LEU A 55 -4.87 -7.08 -1.99
CA LEU A 55 -4.33 -6.31 -0.88
C LEU A 55 -5.46 -5.99 0.09
N LYS A 56 -5.38 -6.53 1.30
CA LYS A 56 -6.34 -6.26 2.37
C LYS A 56 -5.77 -5.23 3.33
N LEU A 57 -6.53 -4.17 3.58
CA LEU A 57 -6.17 -3.10 4.50
C LEU A 57 -7.19 -3.13 5.65
N SER A 58 -6.82 -3.76 6.76
CA SER A 58 -7.68 -3.93 7.93
C SER A 58 -7.55 -2.73 8.88
N GLY A 59 -8.63 -2.37 9.56
CA GLY A 59 -8.68 -1.20 10.43
C GLY A 59 -8.80 0.11 9.66
N TRP A 60 -9.24 0.06 8.40
CA TRP A 60 -9.30 1.21 7.49
C TRP A 60 -10.14 2.36 8.03
N PRO A 61 -11.37 2.17 8.57
CA PRO A 61 -12.16 3.29 9.09
C PRO A 61 -11.45 4.03 10.22
N GLY A 62 -10.83 3.29 11.15
CA GLY A 62 -10.08 3.86 12.27
C GLY A 62 -8.78 4.54 11.85
N PHE A 63 -8.11 4.01 10.82
CA PHE A 63 -6.94 4.63 10.22
C PHE A 63 -7.31 5.93 9.49
N GLN A 64 -8.36 5.92 8.68
CA GLN A 64 -8.82 7.09 7.93
C GLN A 64 -9.25 8.23 8.85
N ALA A 65 -9.87 7.93 9.99
CA ALA A 65 -10.20 8.94 11.00
C ALA A 65 -8.96 9.54 11.69
N ARG A 66 -7.91 8.72 11.91
CA ARG A 66 -6.70 9.11 12.63
C ARG A 66 -5.70 9.86 11.75
N LEU A 67 -5.55 9.43 10.51
CA LEU A 67 -4.58 9.93 9.53
C LEU A 67 -5.27 10.14 8.17
N PRO A 68 -6.20 11.12 8.08
CA PRO A 68 -7.03 11.30 6.89
C PRO A 68 -6.23 11.65 5.64
N ARG A 69 -5.13 12.42 5.79
CA ARG A 69 -4.27 12.80 4.67
C ARG A 69 -3.54 11.59 4.10
N GLU A 70 -3.00 10.74 4.96
CA GLU A 70 -2.25 9.53 4.59
C GLU A 70 -3.17 8.48 4.00
N ALA A 71 -4.38 8.32 4.54
CA ALA A 71 -5.40 7.45 3.98
C ALA A 71 -5.83 7.91 2.58
N HIS A 72 -6.02 9.21 2.38
CA HIS A 72 -6.32 9.75 1.06
C HIS A 72 -5.19 9.46 0.07
N GLN A 73 -3.93 9.73 0.43
CA GLN A 73 -2.78 9.50 -0.44
C GLN A 73 -2.59 8.01 -0.78
N LEU A 74 -2.75 7.11 0.20
CA LEU A 74 -2.68 5.66 -0.02
C LEU A 74 -3.74 5.19 -1.02
N LYS A 75 -4.99 5.60 -0.78
CA LYS A 75 -6.11 5.24 -1.64
C LYS A 75 -5.93 5.79 -3.05
N SER A 76 -5.58 7.07 -3.18
CA SER A 76 -5.35 7.71 -4.48
C SER A 76 -4.25 7.01 -5.28
N ALA A 77 -3.11 6.66 -4.65
CA ALA A 77 -2.04 5.95 -5.33
C ALA A 77 -2.46 4.53 -5.80
N LEU A 78 -3.21 3.80 -4.97
CA LEU A 78 -3.70 2.45 -5.34
C LEU A 78 -4.77 2.50 -6.43
N ASP A 79 -5.66 3.49 -6.39
CA ASP A 79 -6.67 3.72 -7.41
C ASP A 79 -6.01 4.12 -8.75
N GLU A 80 -5.05 5.06 -8.70
CA GLU A 80 -4.30 5.49 -9.89
C GLU A 80 -3.50 4.34 -10.51
N MET A 81 -2.90 3.46 -9.70
CA MET A 81 -2.26 2.25 -10.19
C MET A 81 -3.26 1.32 -10.89
N SER A 82 -4.46 1.17 -10.32
CA SER A 82 -5.51 0.33 -10.88
C SER A 82 -6.02 0.84 -12.23
N GLU A 83 -6.07 2.16 -12.40
CA GLU A 83 -6.42 2.80 -13.67
C GLU A 83 -5.32 2.67 -14.72
N LYS A 84 -4.07 2.96 -14.35
CA LYS A 84 -2.93 2.98 -15.30
C LYS A 84 -2.39 1.59 -15.62
N TYR A 85 -2.43 0.66 -14.66
CA TYR A 85 -1.79 -0.66 -14.74
C TYR A 85 -2.73 -1.79 -14.27
N PRO A 86 -3.93 -1.95 -14.85
CA PRO A 86 -4.96 -2.86 -14.33
C PRO A 86 -4.55 -4.34 -14.25
N LYS A 87 -3.61 -4.78 -15.11
CA LYS A 87 -3.11 -6.17 -15.10
C LYS A 87 -2.18 -6.46 -13.92
N SER A 88 -1.45 -5.44 -13.47
CA SER A 88 -0.46 -5.52 -12.40
C SER A 88 -1.03 -5.07 -11.06
N ALA A 89 -2.07 -4.24 -11.06
CA ALA A 89 -2.72 -3.74 -9.86
C ALA A 89 -3.33 -4.84 -8.99
N ALA A 90 -3.29 -4.63 -7.68
CA ALA A 90 -3.97 -5.47 -6.71
C ALA A 90 -5.45 -5.10 -6.64
N MET A 91 -6.32 -6.10 -6.44
CA MET A 91 -7.67 -5.83 -5.95
C MET A 91 -7.56 -5.41 -4.47
N VAL A 92 -7.85 -4.14 -4.18
CA VAL A 92 -7.76 -3.59 -2.82
C VAL A 92 -9.07 -3.75 -2.08
N ILE A 93 -9.00 -4.27 -0.86
CA ILE A 93 -10.14 -4.45 0.04
C ILE A 93 -9.86 -3.61 1.29
N TYR A 94 -10.75 -2.66 1.57
CA TYR A 94 -10.70 -1.81 2.75
C TYR A 94 -11.65 -2.38 3.81
N GLU A 95 -11.09 -2.93 4.90
CA GLU A 95 -11.83 -3.57 6.02
C GLU A 95 -11.76 -2.72 7.29
#